data_AF-A0A3D1J7Z5-F1
#
_entry.id   AF-A0A3D1J7Z5-F1
#
_cell.length_a   1.000
_cell.length_b   1.000
_cell.length_c   1.000
_cell.angle_alpha   90.00
_cell.angle_beta   90.00
_cell.angle_gamma   90.00
#
_symmetry.space_group_name_H-M   'P 1'
#
loop_
_entity.id
_entity.type
_entity.pdbx_description
1 polymer ?
#
loop_
_entity_poly.entity_id
_entity_poly.type
_entity_poly.pdbx_seq_one_letter_code
_entity_poly.pdbx_strand_id
1 'polypeptide(L)'
;MEKTLKRLAKVIDRMMDHVDLYGGPTIVSDDDLEHYLDPVFYLIFCAETAGGLSQLKDKEFVTVLYTELIPQEVPYSLRYLPFAKSAMEDFYYCLYKEKHLTKSQYLEIAFIFAEKQPTFFARMSKPQFWSEEKQGAMMRMIRDVEPEEHDLLPVDDPRIAAASQKVVPFPIEKTVFDETDDQPAAYQIRIDLEGYRPPIWRRLIIPAGISYEQLHLLIQIAFEWMNSHLYLFFAGQKSFGVGISSSSEKATIDQDFQECTSLTYIYDMGADWTHKIKIEKILTKEEVKVPYYPVCIKAIGDAPVEDMFDDMREPLDRDILNEQLADYWDTGEFF
;
A
#
# COMPACT_ATOMS: atom_id res chain seq x y z
N MET A 1 -2.44 -26.11 -24.14
CA MET A 1 -3.25 -24.91 -23.86
C MET A 1 -4.75 -25.15 -24.03
N GLU A 2 -5.23 -25.52 -25.22
CA GLU A 2 -6.69 -25.59 -25.52
C GLU A 2 -7.50 -26.53 -24.60
N LYS A 3 -6.94 -27.69 -24.22
CA LYS A 3 -7.59 -28.65 -23.31
C LYS A 3 -7.64 -28.15 -21.86
N THR A 4 -6.65 -27.35 -21.45
CA THR A 4 -6.54 -26.74 -20.12
C THR A 4 -7.49 -25.53 -20.02
N LEU A 5 -7.50 -24.69 -21.05
CA LEU A 5 -8.43 -23.56 -21.18
C LEU A 5 -9.89 -24.06 -21.19
N LYS A 6 -10.21 -25.16 -21.89
CA LYS A 6 -11.55 -25.77 -21.81
C LYS A 6 -11.94 -26.24 -20.41
N ARG A 7 -10.99 -26.64 -19.56
CA ARG A 7 -11.23 -27.05 -18.17
C ARG A 7 -11.37 -25.84 -17.23
N LEU A 8 -10.71 -24.74 -17.56
CA LEU A 8 -10.76 -23.47 -16.83
C LEU A 8 -11.74 -22.46 -17.44
N ALA A 9 -12.48 -22.82 -18.50
CA ALA A 9 -13.35 -21.90 -19.23
C ALA A 9 -14.34 -21.22 -18.27
N LYS A 10 -14.96 -22.01 -17.39
CA LYS A 10 -15.86 -21.50 -16.36
C LYS A 10 -15.19 -20.61 -15.30
N VAL A 11 -13.90 -20.81 -15.05
CA VAL A 11 -13.09 -19.96 -14.15
C VAL A 11 -12.82 -18.62 -14.84
N ILE A 12 -12.44 -18.65 -16.11
CA ILE A 12 -12.16 -17.46 -16.93
C ILE A 12 -13.46 -16.66 -17.18
N ASP A 13 -14.55 -17.32 -17.55
CA ASP A 13 -15.87 -16.69 -17.72
C ASP A 13 -16.30 -15.99 -16.43
N ARG A 14 -16.10 -16.64 -15.28
CA ARG A 14 -16.45 -16.07 -13.97
C ARG A 14 -15.54 -14.92 -13.56
N MET A 15 -14.27 -14.92 -13.98
CA MET A 15 -13.39 -13.77 -13.82
C MET A 15 -13.88 -12.60 -14.68
N MET A 16 -14.27 -12.86 -15.92
CA MET A 16 -14.81 -11.83 -16.81
C MET A 16 -16.11 -11.25 -16.24
N ASP A 17 -17.01 -12.08 -15.71
CA ASP A 17 -18.21 -11.60 -15.01
C ASP A 17 -17.86 -10.74 -13.77
N HIS A 18 -16.77 -11.07 -13.06
CA HIS A 18 -16.31 -10.30 -11.89
C HIS A 18 -15.76 -8.94 -12.30
N VAL A 19 -14.99 -8.90 -13.39
CA VAL A 19 -14.47 -7.69 -14.04
C VAL A 19 -15.65 -6.83 -14.54
N ASP A 20 -16.67 -7.42 -15.16
CA ASP A 20 -17.83 -6.66 -15.66
C ASP A 20 -18.74 -6.13 -14.54
N LEU A 21 -18.86 -6.86 -13.42
CA LEU A 21 -19.80 -6.55 -12.33
C LEU A 21 -19.22 -5.60 -11.26
N TYR A 22 -17.93 -5.72 -10.95
CA TYR A 22 -17.26 -4.96 -9.88
C TYR A 22 -16.39 -3.81 -10.39
N GLY A 23 -16.41 -3.54 -11.70
CA GLY A 23 -15.58 -2.50 -12.29
C GLY A 23 -14.12 -2.96 -12.41
N GLY A 24 -13.88 -3.86 -13.36
CA GLY A 24 -12.61 -3.93 -14.06
C GLY A 24 -12.21 -2.54 -14.53
N PRO A 25 -10.91 -2.29 -14.75
CA PRO A 25 -10.36 -0.95 -14.92
C PRO A 25 -11.25 -0.08 -15.82
N THR A 26 -11.93 0.89 -15.22
CA THR A 26 -12.89 1.80 -15.86
C THR A 26 -12.23 2.79 -16.84
N ILE A 27 -10.94 2.62 -17.14
CA ILE A 27 -10.08 3.46 -17.98
C ILE A 27 -9.37 2.64 -19.06
N VAL A 28 -9.70 1.35 -19.20
CA VAL A 28 -9.06 0.43 -20.12
C VAL A 28 -9.93 0.36 -21.37
N SER A 29 -9.38 0.76 -22.51
CA SER A 29 -10.02 0.58 -23.80
C SER A 29 -10.28 -0.91 -24.04
N ASP A 30 -11.19 -1.29 -24.96
CA ASP A 30 -11.43 -2.71 -25.29
C ASP A 30 -10.10 -3.44 -25.63
N ASP A 31 -9.13 -2.73 -26.21
CA ASP A 31 -7.79 -3.24 -26.54
C ASP A 31 -6.91 -3.51 -25.29
N ASP A 32 -7.07 -2.74 -24.21
CA ASP A 32 -6.30 -2.93 -22.97
C ASP A 32 -6.84 -4.11 -22.13
N LEU A 33 -8.11 -4.48 -22.34
CA LEU A 33 -8.78 -5.60 -21.70
C LEU A 33 -8.25 -6.94 -22.22
N GLU A 34 -7.80 -6.99 -23.49
CA GLU A 34 -7.13 -8.14 -24.08
C GLU A 34 -5.84 -8.50 -23.32
N HIS A 35 -5.14 -7.49 -22.78
CA HIS A 35 -3.88 -7.67 -22.06
C HIS A 35 -4.03 -7.93 -20.56
N TYR A 36 -5.21 -7.67 -19.97
CA TYR A 36 -5.48 -7.91 -18.54
C TYR A 36 -5.16 -9.36 -18.13
N LEU A 37 -5.47 -10.31 -19.01
CA LEU A 37 -5.29 -11.74 -18.74
C LEU A 37 -3.88 -12.27 -19.07
N ASP A 38 -2.98 -11.46 -19.63
CA ASP A 38 -1.64 -11.90 -20.03
C ASP A 38 -0.85 -12.57 -18.88
N PRO A 39 -0.81 -12.00 -17.64
CA PRO A 39 -0.17 -12.66 -16.51
C PRO A 39 -0.83 -14.00 -16.15
N VAL A 40 -2.15 -14.10 -16.30
CA VAL A 40 -2.94 -15.30 -16.00
C VAL A 40 -2.70 -16.38 -17.04
N PHE A 41 -2.68 -16.03 -18.33
CA PHE A 41 -2.39 -16.96 -19.41
C PHE A 41 -0.96 -17.47 -19.35
N TYR A 42 0.01 -16.60 -19.04
CA TYR A 42 1.39 -17.03 -18.82
C TYR A 42 1.50 -18.00 -17.64
N LEU A 43 0.78 -17.73 -16.54
CA LEU A 43 0.72 -18.61 -15.38
C LEU A 43 0.13 -19.99 -15.72
N ILE A 44 -0.95 -20.04 -16.50
CA ILE A 44 -1.54 -21.29 -17.01
C ILE A 44 -0.56 -22.03 -17.93
N PHE A 45 0.14 -21.30 -18.80
CA PHE A 45 1.12 -21.85 -19.74
C PHE A 45 2.27 -22.54 -18.99
N CYS A 46 2.91 -21.86 -18.04
CA CYS A 46 3.99 -22.44 -17.25
C CYS A 46 3.50 -23.67 -16.47
N ALA A 47 2.32 -23.61 -15.86
CA ALA A 47 1.77 -24.74 -15.12
C ALA A 47 1.56 -25.97 -16.03
N GLU A 48 1.09 -25.77 -17.26
CA GLU A 48 0.95 -26.85 -18.23
C GLU A 48 2.29 -27.48 -18.60
N THR A 49 3.34 -26.66 -18.78
CA THR A 49 4.69 -27.15 -19.11
C THR A 49 5.40 -27.88 -17.96
N ALA A 50 5.09 -27.55 -16.70
CA ALA A 50 5.79 -28.06 -15.52
C ALA A 50 5.13 -29.28 -14.85
N GLY A 51 3.95 -29.73 -15.32
CA GLY A 51 3.26 -30.89 -14.75
C GLY A 51 1.72 -30.80 -14.70
N GLY A 52 1.14 -29.76 -15.30
CA GLY A 52 -0.30 -29.56 -15.40
C GLY A 52 -0.90 -28.72 -14.26
N LEU A 53 -2.23 -28.63 -14.24
CA LEU A 53 -3.03 -27.80 -13.31
C LEU A 53 -2.77 -28.04 -11.81
N SER A 54 -2.14 -29.15 -11.42
CA SER A 54 -1.73 -29.39 -10.03
C SER A 54 -0.62 -28.46 -9.55
N GLN A 55 0.22 -27.97 -10.47
CA GLN A 55 1.30 -27.01 -10.17
C GLN A 55 0.76 -25.66 -9.71
N LEU A 56 -0.45 -25.29 -10.15
CA LEU A 56 -1.12 -24.08 -9.67
C LEU A 56 -1.43 -24.11 -8.17
N LYS A 57 -1.38 -25.28 -7.54
CA LYS A 57 -1.60 -25.46 -6.10
C LYS A 57 -0.28 -25.45 -5.30
N ASP A 58 0.85 -25.52 -5.99
CA ASP A 58 2.16 -25.58 -5.36
C ASP A 58 2.66 -24.16 -5.09
N LYS A 59 2.83 -23.85 -3.80
CA LYS A 59 3.29 -22.54 -3.34
C LYS A 59 4.67 -22.17 -3.87
N GLU A 60 5.59 -23.13 -4.01
CA GLU A 60 6.96 -22.83 -4.45
C GLU A 60 6.95 -22.49 -5.93
N PHE A 61 6.19 -23.26 -6.71
CA PHE A 61 5.97 -23.01 -8.12
C PHE A 61 5.37 -21.61 -8.34
N VAL A 62 4.28 -21.27 -7.64
CA VAL A 62 3.61 -19.96 -7.79
C VAL A 62 4.51 -18.82 -7.35
N THR A 63 5.31 -19.00 -6.29
CA THR A 63 6.25 -17.97 -5.82
C THR A 63 7.32 -17.67 -6.87
N VAL A 64 7.95 -18.70 -7.44
CA VAL A 64 8.98 -18.52 -8.48
C VAL A 64 8.36 -17.88 -9.73
N LEU A 65 7.17 -18.32 -10.12
CA LEU A 65 6.50 -17.79 -11.29
C LEU A 65 6.15 -16.32 -11.13
N TYR A 66 5.53 -15.95 -10.00
CA TYR A 66 5.15 -14.59 -9.70
C TYR A 66 6.36 -13.67 -9.56
N THR A 67 7.42 -14.11 -8.88
CA THR A 67 8.54 -13.22 -8.59
C THR A 67 9.61 -13.19 -9.68
N GLU A 68 9.85 -14.28 -10.41
CA GLU A 68 10.93 -14.40 -11.39
C GLU A 68 10.39 -14.42 -12.83
N LEU A 69 9.51 -15.37 -13.15
CA LEU A 69 9.16 -15.70 -14.54
C LEU A 69 8.24 -14.65 -15.18
N ILE A 70 7.18 -14.22 -14.51
CA ILE A 70 6.30 -13.16 -15.03
C ILE A 70 7.09 -11.86 -15.23
N PRO A 71 7.89 -11.40 -14.25
CA PRO A 71 8.69 -10.18 -14.43
C PRO A 71 9.75 -10.26 -15.52
N GLN A 72 10.26 -11.45 -15.83
CA GLN A 72 11.21 -11.64 -16.93
C GLN A 72 10.53 -11.63 -18.29
N GLU A 73 9.40 -12.33 -18.43
CA GLU A 73 8.91 -12.72 -19.76
C GLU A 73 7.61 -12.04 -20.19
N VAL A 74 6.75 -11.60 -19.28
CA VAL A 74 5.45 -11.03 -19.67
C VAL A 74 5.61 -9.53 -19.96
N PRO A 75 5.45 -9.09 -21.24
CA PRO A 75 5.46 -7.68 -21.58
C PRO A 75 4.12 -7.08 -21.16
N TYR A 76 4.10 -6.42 -20.02
CA TYR A 76 2.90 -5.82 -19.46
C TYR A 76 3.13 -4.34 -19.19
N SER A 77 2.19 -3.51 -19.59
CA SER A 77 2.29 -2.05 -19.43
C SER A 77 2.43 -1.69 -17.95
N LEU A 78 3.50 -0.96 -17.63
CA LEU A 78 3.76 -0.53 -16.25
C LEU A 78 2.66 0.39 -15.70
N ARG A 79 1.94 1.09 -16.58
CA ARG A 79 0.77 1.91 -16.22
C ARG A 79 -0.32 1.07 -15.57
N TYR A 80 -0.47 -0.18 -16.00
CA TYR A 80 -1.52 -1.07 -15.54
C TYR A 80 -1.02 -2.11 -14.53
N LEU A 81 0.23 -2.03 -14.08
CA LEU A 81 0.87 -3.07 -13.24
C LEU A 81 0.04 -3.49 -12.00
N PRO A 82 -0.69 -2.59 -11.31
CA PRO A 82 -1.62 -3.01 -10.25
C PRO A 82 -2.67 -4.03 -10.72
N PHE A 83 -3.21 -3.85 -11.93
CA PHE A 83 -4.21 -4.75 -12.51
C PHE A 83 -3.65 -6.12 -12.87
N ALA A 84 -2.36 -6.24 -13.22
CA ALA A 84 -1.73 -7.55 -13.42
C ALA A 84 -1.80 -8.41 -12.15
N LYS A 85 -1.60 -7.79 -10.98
CA LYS A 85 -1.74 -8.47 -9.69
C LYS A 85 -3.19 -8.84 -9.43
N SER A 86 -4.11 -7.89 -9.60
CA SER A 86 -5.55 -8.12 -9.41
C SER A 86 -6.05 -9.28 -10.29
N ALA A 87 -5.62 -9.36 -11.55
CA ALA A 87 -5.96 -10.46 -12.45
C ALA A 87 -5.55 -11.83 -11.91
N MET A 88 -4.36 -11.92 -11.33
CA MET A 88 -3.89 -13.16 -10.71
C MET A 88 -4.66 -13.47 -9.41
N GLU A 89 -4.96 -12.48 -8.59
CA GLU A 89 -5.76 -12.67 -7.37
C GLU A 89 -7.18 -13.15 -7.69
N ASP A 90 -7.83 -12.51 -8.66
CA ASP A 90 -9.15 -12.88 -9.17
C ASP A 90 -9.15 -14.29 -9.73
N PHE A 91 -8.09 -14.67 -10.47
CA PHE A 91 -7.94 -16.01 -10.98
C PHE A 91 -7.91 -17.06 -9.86
N TYR A 92 -7.12 -16.82 -8.82
CA TYR A 92 -7.03 -17.73 -7.68
C TYR A 92 -8.29 -17.77 -6.83
N TYR A 93 -9.00 -16.64 -6.70
CA TYR A 93 -10.31 -16.59 -6.09
C TYR A 93 -11.35 -17.39 -6.88
N CYS A 94 -11.37 -17.26 -8.22
CA CYS A 94 -12.26 -18.01 -9.09
C CYS A 94 -11.94 -19.52 -9.08
N LEU A 95 -10.66 -19.90 -9.03
CA LEU A 95 -10.24 -21.29 -8.83
C LEU A 95 -10.78 -21.86 -7.51
N TYR A 96 -10.77 -21.08 -6.42
CA TYR A 96 -11.36 -21.48 -5.15
C TYR A 96 -12.88 -21.63 -5.25
N LYS A 97 -13.59 -20.65 -5.83
CA LYS A 97 -15.05 -20.68 -5.98
C LYS A 97 -15.54 -21.84 -6.84
N GLU A 98 -14.80 -22.19 -7.89
CA GLU A 98 -15.07 -23.34 -8.76
C GLU A 98 -14.49 -24.66 -8.19
N LYS A 99 -14.04 -24.67 -6.92
CA LYS A 99 -13.60 -25.86 -6.18
C LYS A 99 -12.36 -26.55 -6.74
N HIS A 100 -11.52 -25.83 -7.48
CA HIS A 100 -10.20 -26.31 -7.91
C HIS A 100 -9.16 -26.22 -6.78
N LEU A 101 -9.37 -25.32 -5.81
CA LEU A 101 -8.53 -25.12 -4.62
C LEU A 101 -9.32 -25.33 -3.32
N THR A 102 -8.63 -25.76 -2.27
CA THR A 102 -9.15 -25.69 -0.90
C THR A 102 -8.99 -24.27 -0.34
N LYS A 103 -9.72 -23.94 0.73
CA LYS A 103 -9.59 -22.62 1.39
C LYS A 103 -8.17 -22.36 1.89
N SER A 104 -7.49 -23.38 2.45
CA SER A 104 -6.09 -23.25 2.91
C SER A 104 -5.16 -22.91 1.75
N GLN A 105 -5.25 -23.66 0.65
CA GLN A 105 -4.40 -23.45 -0.52
C GLN A 105 -4.61 -22.06 -1.16
N TYR A 106 -5.87 -21.61 -1.24
CA TYR A 106 -6.17 -20.27 -1.72
C TYR A 106 -5.56 -19.19 -0.83
N LEU A 107 -5.74 -19.29 0.50
CA LEU A 107 -5.19 -18.31 1.44
C LEU A 107 -3.66 -18.28 1.43
N GLU A 108 -3.01 -19.45 1.31
CA GLU A 108 -1.56 -19.54 1.17
C GLU A 108 -1.06 -18.82 -0.08
N ILE A 109 -1.74 -18.98 -1.22
CA ILE A 109 -1.35 -18.33 -2.47
C ILE A 109 -1.66 -16.83 -2.44
N ALA A 110 -2.81 -16.42 -1.91
CA ALA A 110 -3.15 -15.02 -1.72
C ALA A 110 -2.10 -14.32 -0.82
N PHE A 111 -1.63 -15.02 0.23
CA PHE A 111 -0.56 -14.52 1.08
C PHE A 111 0.76 -14.32 0.31
N ILE A 112 1.13 -15.24 -0.58
CA ILE A 112 2.33 -15.11 -1.43
C ILE A 112 2.24 -13.87 -2.30
N PHE A 113 1.08 -13.61 -2.92
CA PHE A 113 0.91 -12.42 -3.76
C PHE A 113 1.06 -11.12 -2.98
N ALA A 114 0.50 -11.07 -1.77
CA ALA A 114 0.66 -9.92 -0.87
C ALA A 114 2.11 -9.77 -0.40
N GLU A 115 2.72 -10.84 0.14
CA GLU A 115 4.08 -10.83 0.69
C GLU A 115 5.13 -10.47 -0.38
N LYS A 116 4.96 -10.97 -1.61
CA LYS A 116 5.92 -10.78 -2.69
C LYS A 116 5.58 -9.63 -3.64
N GLN A 117 4.50 -8.88 -3.41
CA GLN A 117 4.12 -7.73 -4.23
C GLN A 117 5.28 -6.72 -4.42
N PRO A 118 6.03 -6.30 -3.39
CA PRO A 118 7.13 -5.35 -3.58
C PRO A 118 8.21 -5.90 -4.52
N THR A 119 8.50 -7.20 -4.42
CA THR A 119 9.46 -7.89 -5.28
C THR A 119 8.96 -7.97 -6.71
N PHE A 120 7.69 -8.34 -6.91
CA PHE A 120 7.04 -8.39 -8.22
C PHE A 120 7.10 -7.02 -8.91
N PHE A 121 6.69 -5.96 -8.22
CA PHE A 121 6.64 -4.61 -8.78
C PHE A 121 8.04 -4.09 -9.10
N ALA A 122 8.99 -4.23 -8.16
CA ALA A 122 10.36 -3.79 -8.35
C ALA A 122 11.07 -4.50 -9.51
N ARG A 123 10.69 -5.76 -9.81
CA ARG A 123 11.25 -6.52 -10.94
C ARG A 123 10.56 -6.18 -12.24
N MET A 124 9.24 -6.04 -12.22
CA MET A 124 8.46 -5.59 -13.38
C MET A 124 8.90 -4.20 -13.84
N SER A 125 9.30 -3.30 -12.94
CA SER A 125 9.72 -1.93 -13.27
C SER A 125 11.20 -1.76 -13.65
N LYS A 126 12.03 -2.81 -13.55
CA LYS A 126 13.49 -2.73 -13.76
C LYS A 126 13.90 -3.40 -15.08
N PRO A 127 14.25 -2.63 -16.13
CA PRO A 127 14.61 -3.19 -17.44
C PRO A 127 15.76 -4.20 -17.41
N GLN A 128 16.70 -4.03 -16.49
CA GLN A 128 17.83 -4.95 -16.26
C GLN A 128 17.41 -6.37 -15.83
N PHE A 129 16.16 -6.55 -15.41
CA PHE A 129 15.60 -7.83 -15.00
C PHE A 129 14.77 -8.50 -16.12
N TRP A 130 14.45 -7.78 -17.19
CA TRP A 130 13.65 -8.29 -18.30
C TRP A 130 14.47 -9.17 -19.23
N SER A 131 13.82 -10.16 -19.86
CA SER A 131 14.40 -10.88 -20.98
C SER A 131 14.58 -9.96 -22.19
N GLU A 132 15.49 -10.32 -23.10
CA GLU A 132 15.70 -9.55 -24.35
C GLU A 132 14.42 -9.45 -25.18
N GLU A 133 13.61 -10.52 -25.17
CA GLU A 133 12.31 -10.58 -25.84
C GLU A 133 11.32 -9.59 -25.23
N LYS A 134 11.22 -9.56 -23.89
CA LYS A 134 10.37 -8.58 -23.18
C LYS A 134 10.83 -7.15 -23.40
N GLN A 135 12.14 -6.88 -23.36
CA GLN A 135 12.67 -5.54 -23.65
C GLN A 135 12.28 -5.08 -25.06
N GLY A 136 12.40 -5.96 -26.05
CA GLY A 136 12.01 -5.69 -27.43
C GLY A 136 10.50 -5.48 -27.61
N ALA A 137 9.65 -6.19 -26.86
CA ALA A 137 8.21 -6.00 -26.85
C ALA A 137 7.81 -4.67 -26.16
N MET A 138 8.38 -4.36 -24.99
CA MET A 138 8.11 -3.12 -24.26
C MET A 138 8.51 -1.88 -25.07
N MET A 139 9.65 -1.95 -25.77
CA MET A 139 10.09 -0.88 -26.68
C MET A 139 9.19 -0.68 -27.90
N ARG A 140 8.47 -1.72 -28.34
CA ARG A 140 7.46 -1.60 -29.41
C ARG A 140 6.19 -0.95 -28.88
N MET A 141 5.69 -1.40 -27.72
CA MET A 141 4.55 -0.78 -27.04
C MET A 141 4.76 0.73 -26.83
N ILE A 142 5.97 1.15 -26.42
CA ILE A 142 6.30 2.58 -26.25
C ILE A 142 6.33 3.35 -27.58
N ARG A 143 6.65 2.69 -28.70
CA ARG A 143 6.71 3.32 -30.03
C ARG A 143 5.34 3.44 -30.70
N ASP A 144 4.41 2.55 -30.38
CA ASP A 144 3.07 2.50 -30.97
C ASP A 144 2.07 3.43 -30.28
N VAL A 145 2.42 3.97 -29.09
CA VAL A 145 1.68 5.08 -28.48
C VAL A 145 2.02 6.36 -29.25
N GLU A 146 1.09 6.85 -30.07
CA GLU A 146 1.17 8.21 -30.62
C GLU A 146 1.38 9.17 -29.43
N PRO A 147 2.33 10.12 -29.52
CA PRO A 147 2.51 11.08 -28.44
C PRO A 147 1.20 11.84 -28.28
N GLU A 148 0.46 11.56 -27.21
CA GLU A 148 -0.64 12.42 -26.79
C GLU A 148 -0.04 13.84 -26.69
N GLU A 149 -0.50 14.75 -27.54
CA GLU A 149 -0.21 16.18 -27.46
C GLU A 149 -0.84 16.73 -26.17
N HIS A 150 -0.27 16.36 -25.02
CA HIS A 150 -0.40 17.19 -23.84
C HIS A 150 0.56 18.34 -24.07
N ASP A 151 -0.01 19.50 -24.42
CA ASP A 151 0.67 20.78 -24.28
C ASP A 151 1.21 20.84 -22.85
N LEU A 152 2.48 20.47 -22.68
CA LEU A 152 3.22 20.69 -21.46
C LEU A 152 3.28 22.20 -21.29
N LEU A 153 2.33 22.75 -20.54
CA LEU A 153 2.41 24.14 -20.11
C LEU A 153 3.77 24.28 -19.41
N PRO A 154 4.66 25.16 -19.90
CA PRO A 154 5.91 25.40 -19.21
C PRO A 154 5.57 25.91 -17.81
N VAL A 155 5.83 25.08 -16.81
CA VAL A 155 5.77 25.51 -15.41
C VAL A 155 7.03 26.34 -15.21
N ASP A 156 6.91 27.65 -15.35
CA ASP A 156 7.87 28.58 -14.78
C ASP A 156 7.82 28.38 -13.26
N ASP A 157 8.63 27.45 -12.74
CA ASP A 157 8.78 27.27 -11.29
C ASP A 157 9.72 28.36 -10.76
N PRO A 158 9.20 29.39 -10.06
CA PRO A 158 10.02 30.49 -9.55
C PRO A 158 11.06 30.03 -8.51
N ARG A 159 11.00 28.78 -8.03
CA ARG A 159 11.97 28.21 -7.09
C ARG A 159 13.23 27.69 -7.77
N ILE A 160 13.18 27.38 -9.08
CA ILE A 160 14.37 26.94 -9.83
C ILE A 160 15.33 28.13 -10.03
N ALA A 161 14.80 29.34 -10.22
CA ALA A 161 15.60 30.57 -10.33
C ALA A 161 16.12 31.12 -8.99
N ALA A 162 15.60 30.62 -7.85
CA ALA A 162 15.93 31.09 -6.50
C ALA A 162 16.83 30.13 -5.71
N ALA A 163 17.58 29.25 -6.38
CA ALA A 163 18.57 28.38 -5.75
C ALA A 163 19.75 29.22 -5.21
N SER A 164 19.65 29.65 -3.95
CA SER A 164 20.73 30.32 -3.23
C SER A 164 21.94 29.39 -3.06
N GLN A 165 23.12 29.82 -3.51
CA GLN A 165 24.39 29.09 -3.38
C GLN A 165 24.99 29.08 -1.95
N LYS A 166 24.20 29.30 -0.91
CA LYS A 166 24.68 29.23 0.48
C LYS A 166 24.13 28.00 1.18
N VAL A 167 24.76 26.86 0.89
CA VAL A 167 24.64 25.68 1.75
C VAL A 167 25.45 25.94 3.01
N VAL A 168 24.76 26.26 4.10
CA VAL A 168 25.33 26.17 5.45
C VAL A 168 25.23 24.71 5.90
N PRO A 169 26.33 24.05 6.29
CA PRO A 169 26.25 22.72 6.85
C PRO A 169 25.42 22.75 8.14
N PHE A 170 24.43 21.86 8.22
CA PHE A 170 23.58 21.71 9.39
C PHE A 170 24.42 21.17 10.55
N PRO A 171 24.45 21.81 11.73
CA PRO A 171 25.17 21.27 12.87
C PRO A 171 24.44 20.01 13.35
N ILE A 172 25.05 18.84 13.18
CA ILE A 172 24.65 17.63 13.89
C ILE A 172 25.44 17.66 15.20
N GLU A 173 24.91 18.35 16.22
CA GLU A 173 25.34 18.05 17.59
C GLU A 173 24.74 16.71 17.98
N LYS A 174 25.59 15.70 18.12
CA LYS A 174 25.24 14.51 18.89
C LYS A 174 25.18 14.94 20.35
N THR A 175 23.99 15.28 20.84
CA THR A 175 23.75 15.35 22.27
C THR A 175 23.97 13.95 22.84
N VAL A 176 24.99 13.85 23.69
CA VAL A 176 25.23 12.69 24.56
C VAL A 176 24.12 12.73 25.60
N PHE A 177 23.25 11.74 25.61
CA PHE A 177 22.18 11.63 26.61
C PHE A 177 22.75 11.09 27.92
N ASP A 178 22.38 11.77 29.01
CA ASP A 178 22.72 11.47 30.39
C ASP A 178 21.80 10.35 30.90
N GLU A 179 22.37 9.24 31.39
CA GLU A 179 21.74 7.92 31.53
C GLU A 179 20.74 7.79 32.70
N THR A 180 19.99 8.82 33.11
CA THR A 180 19.13 8.68 34.32
C THR A 180 17.67 9.17 34.29
N ASP A 181 17.08 9.59 33.16
CA ASP A 181 15.61 9.79 33.03
C ASP A 181 15.04 9.53 31.60
N ASP A 182 15.72 8.68 30.84
CA ASP A 182 15.79 8.70 29.36
C ASP A 182 14.68 7.92 28.61
N GLN A 183 13.45 7.84 29.13
CA GLN A 183 12.35 7.19 28.41
C GLN A 183 11.45 8.24 27.74
N PRO A 184 11.16 8.11 26.43
CA PRO A 184 10.29 9.05 25.73
C PRO A 184 8.89 9.03 26.36
N ALA A 185 8.32 10.21 26.53
CA ALA A 185 6.97 10.37 27.08
C ALA A 185 5.91 10.45 25.99
N ALA A 186 6.26 11.03 24.83
CA ALA A 186 5.38 11.15 23.68
C ALA A 186 6.18 11.30 22.37
N TYR A 187 5.49 11.13 21.25
CA TYR A 187 6.02 11.38 19.91
C TYR A 187 5.16 12.43 19.21
N GLN A 188 5.79 13.44 18.63
CA GLN A 188 5.16 14.30 17.63
C GLN A 188 5.35 13.66 16.26
N ILE A 189 4.24 13.33 15.62
CA ILE A 189 4.21 12.73 14.28
C ILE A 189 3.44 13.58 13.29
N ARG A 190 3.82 13.47 12.03
CA ARG A 190 3.05 13.95 10.89
C ARG A 190 2.63 12.78 10.04
N ILE A 191 1.35 12.68 9.73
CA ILE A 191 0.75 11.64 8.91
C ILE A 191 0.28 12.30 7.62
N ASP A 192 0.94 11.99 6.51
CA ASP A 192 0.58 12.47 5.17
C ASP A 192 -0.21 11.36 4.45
N LEU A 193 -1.37 11.68 3.88
CA LEU A 193 -2.11 10.77 3.01
C LEU A 193 -1.66 10.98 1.55
N GLU A 194 -1.15 9.92 0.92
CA GLU A 194 -0.55 9.99 -0.41
C GLU A 194 -1.60 10.04 -1.53
N GLY A 195 -1.22 10.59 -2.69
CA GLY A 195 -2.09 10.64 -3.87
C GLY A 195 -2.98 11.89 -4.00
N TYR A 196 -3.08 12.74 -2.97
CA TYR A 196 -4.00 13.87 -2.95
C TYR A 196 -3.39 15.23 -3.32
N ARG A 197 -4.14 16.01 -4.10
CA ARG A 197 -3.90 17.44 -4.37
C ARG A 197 -5.22 18.22 -4.24
N PRO A 198 -5.33 19.22 -3.34
CA PRO A 198 -4.33 19.67 -2.35
C PRO A 198 -3.97 18.57 -1.33
N PRO A 199 -2.78 18.65 -0.69
CA PRO A 199 -2.30 17.59 0.19
C PRO A 199 -3.16 17.46 1.45
N ILE A 200 -3.43 16.23 1.87
CA ILE A 200 -4.17 15.90 3.10
C ILE A 200 -3.19 15.36 4.13
N TRP A 201 -3.14 15.96 5.32
CA TRP A 201 -2.26 15.51 6.39
C TRP A 201 -2.72 15.93 7.79
N ARG A 202 -2.24 15.22 8.80
CA ARG A 202 -2.48 15.46 10.22
C ARG A 202 -1.16 15.49 10.98
N ARG A 203 -1.06 16.30 12.03
CA ARG A 203 0.07 16.34 12.96
C ARG A 203 -0.43 16.13 14.37
N LEU A 204 0.02 15.03 14.97
CA LEU A 204 -0.43 14.56 16.27
C LEU A 204 0.74 14.56 17.24
N ILE A 205 0.43 14.77 18.52
CA ILE A 205 1.25 14.34 19.63
C ILE A 205 0.57 13.10 20.18
N ILE A 206 1.28 11.98 20.25
CA ILE A 206 0.76 10.70 20.74
C ILE A 206 1.61 10.19 21.91
N PRO A 207 1.02 9.54 22.92
CA PRO A 207 1.77 8.98 24.04
C PRO A 207 2.77 7.91 23.60
N ALA A 208 3.91 7.85 24.28
CA ALA A 208 4.82 6.72 24.16
C ALA A 208 4.21 5.46 24.82
N GLY A 209 4.68 4.28 24.44
CA GLY A 209 4.19 3.01 24.99
C GLY A 209 2.92 2.46 24.32
N ILE A 210 2.33 3.15 23.34
CA ILE A 210 1.12 2.67 22.68
C ILE A 210 1.41 1.50 21.73
N SER A 211 0.41 0.66 21.51
CA SER A 211 0.47 -0.42 20.53
C SER A 211 0.26 0.10 19.10
N TYR A 212 0.62 -0.72 18.11
CA TYR A 212 0.30 -0.44 16.71
C TYR A 212 -1.21 -0.45 16.43
N GLU A 213 -1.99 -1.21 17.19
CA GLU A 213 -3.46 -1.14 17.14
C GLU A 213 -3.98 0.20 17.67
N GLN A 214 -3.44 0.69 18.80
CA GLN A 214 -3.80 2.01 19.29
C GLN A 214 -3.40 3.09 18.29
N LEU A 215 -2.20 3.02 17.70
CA LEU A 215 -1.79 3.94 16.63
C LEU A 215 -2.76 3.91 15.45
N HIS A 216 -3.23 2.73 15.03
CA HIS A 216 -4.23 2.58 13.98
C HIS A 216 -5.52 3.32 14.33
N LEU A 217 -6.08 3.11 15.51
CA LEU A 217 -7.32 3.76 15.94
C LEU A 217 -7.16 5.29 16.04
N LEU A 218 -6.00 5.79 16.48
CA LEU A 218 -5.71 7.22 16.47
C LEU A 218 -5.65 7.80 15.05
N ILE A 219 -5.15 7.04 14.07
CA ILE A 219 -5.15 7.46 12.66
C ILE A 219 -6.58 7.47 12.13
N GLN A 220 -7.38 6.45 12.42
CA GLN A 220 -8.78 6.36 12.00
C GLN A 220 -9.59 7.57 12.51
N ILE A 221 -9.46 7.93 13.78
CA ILE A 221 -10.07 9.15 14.34
C ILE A 221 -9.54 10.40 13.63
N ALA A 222 -8.23 10.49 13.40
CA ALA A 222 -7.64 11.68 12.80
C ALA A 222 -8.04 11.93 11.34
N PHE A 223 -8.45 10.89 10.62
CA PHE A 223 -8.93 10.94 9.24
C PHE A 223 -10.44 10.74 9.11
N GLU A 224 -11.18 10.71 10.24
CA GLU A 224 -12.64 10.59 10.28
C GLU A 224 -13.16 9.32 9.57
N TRP A 225 -12.44 8.20 9.76
CA TRP A 225 -12.77 6.89 9.21
C TRP A 225 -13.34 5.94 10.28
N MET A 226 -13.98 4.87 9.80
CA MET A 226 -14.84 3.98 10.58
C MET A 226 -14.16 2.65 10.95
N ASN A 227 -12.88 2.45 10.64
CA ASN A 227 -12.15 1.22 10.95
C ASN A 227 -12.84 -0.06 10.40
N SER A 228 -13.45 0.04 9.21
CA SER A 228 -14.17 -1.07 8.59
C SER A 228 -13.26 -2.06 7.85
N HIS A 229 -12.02 -1.68 7.57
CA HIS A 229 -11.13 -2.42 6.68
C HIS A 229 -9.82 -2.86 7.33
N LEU A 230 -9.09 -3.74 6.63
CA LEU A 230 -7.78 -4.21 7.07
C LEU A 230 -6.72 -3.11 6.98
N TYR A 231 -5.75 -3.17 7.88
CA TYR A 231 -4.63 -2.23 7.93
C TYR A 231 -3.28 -2.92 8.10
N LEU A 232 -2.22 -2.23 7.70
CA LEU A 232 -0.85 -2.71 7.76
C LEU A 232 0.13 -1.56 8.01
N PHE A 233 1.02 -1.73 8.99
CA PHE A 233 2.17 -0.86 9.19
C PHE A 233 3.45 -1.50 8.66
N PHE A 234 4.33 -0.68 8.11
CA PHE A 234 5.71 -1.01 7.80
C PHE A 234 6.68 -0.10 8.55
N ALA A 235 7.52 -0.69 9.37
CA ALA A 235 8.64 -0.04 10.05
C ALA A 235 9.95 -0.67 9.55
N GLY A 236 10.57 -0.05 8.55
CA GLY A 236 11.72 -0.65 7.86
C GLY A 236 11.34 -1.97 7.18
N GLN A 237 11.89 -3.08 7.68
CA GLN A 237 11.58 -4.44 7.20
C GLN A 237 10.54 -5.17 8.05
N LYS A 238 10.09 -4.58 9.15
CA LYS A 238 9.07 -5.15 10.03
C LYS A 238 7.68 -4.73 9.56
N SER A 239 6.69 -5.60 9.77
CA SER A 239 5.29 -5.32 9.45
C SER A 239 4.35 -5.68 10.59
N PHE A 240 3.33 -4.87 10.84
CA PHE A 240 2.38 -5.03 11.95
C PHE A 240 0.95 -4.83 11.49
N GLY A 241 0.03 -5.70 11.92
CA GLY A 241 -1.36 -5.69 11.51
C GLY A 241 -2.11 -6.94 11.97
N VAL A 242 -3.41 -6.98 11.71
CA VAL A 242 -4.27 -8.10 12.12
C VAL A 242 -3.93 -9.35 11.31
N GLY A 243 -3.63 -10.46 11.99
CA GLY A 243 -3.30 -11.74 11.34
C GLY A 243 -1.84 -11.91 10.91
N ILE A 244 -0.93 -11.03 11.33
CA ILE A 244 0.52 -11.08 11.06
C ILE A 244 1.25 -11.77 12.22
N SER A 245 2.47 -12.29 11.97
CA SER A 245 3.35 -12.87 12.99
C SER A 245 3.61 -11.94 14.18
N SER A 246 3.73 -10.64 13.92
CA SER A 246 3.78 -9.57 14.92
C SER A 246 2.41 -8.89 15.00
N SER A 247 1.57 -9.39 15.91
CA SER A 247 0.24 -8.83 16.19
C SER A 247 0.34 -7.36 16.61
N SER A 248 -0.46 -6.50 15.99
CA SER A 248 -0.55 -5.06 16.26
C SER A 248 -1.03 -4.73 17.67
N GLU A 249 -1.83 -5.60 18.29
CA GLU A 249 -2.31 -5.46 19.66
C GLU A 249 -1.17 -5.54 20.69
N LYS A 250 -0.14 -6.35 20.40
CA LYS A 250 0.94 -6.69 21.34
C LYS A 250 2.24 -5.95 21.10
N ALA A 251 2.46 -5.47 19.88
CA ALA A 251 3.66 -4.75 19.51
C ALA A 251 3.51 -3.26 19.83
N THR A 252 4.46 -2.70 20.58
CA THR A 252 4.53 -1.26 20.87
C THR A 252 5.33 -0.52 19.83
N ILE A 253 5.05 0.78 19.66
CA ILE A 253 5.65 1.61 18.62
C ILE A 253 7.07 2.11 18.98
N ASP A 254 7.44 2.10 20.26
CA ASP A 254 8.55 2.89 20.80
C ASP A 254 9.90 2.58 20.18
N GLN A 255 10.22 1.30 20.06
CA GLN A 255 11.49 0.88 19.47
C GLN A 255 11.59 1.39 18.03
N ASP A 256 10.53 1.20 17.24
CA ASP A 256 10.54 1.56 15.83
C ASP A 256 10.49 3.08 15.62
N PHE A 257 9.81 3.83 16.50
CA PHE A 257 9.77 5.30 16.43
C PHE A 257 11.09 5.96 16.84
N GLN A 258 11.91 5.28 17.64
CA GLN A 258 13.26 5.72 17.98
C GLN A 258 14.30 5.31 16.91
N GLU A 259 14.10 4.17 16.25
CA GLU A 259 15.02 3.64 15.23
C GLU A 259 14.74 4.19 13.82
N CYS A 260 13.47 4.45 13.49
CA CYS A 260 13.04 4.87 12.15
C CYS A 260 12.75 6.37 12.09
N THR A 261 13.06 6.99 10.94
CA THR A 261 12.65 8.38 10.65
C THR A 261 11.21 8.46 10.14
N SER A 262 10.69 7.38 9.57
CA SER A 262 9.32 7.29 9.08
C SER A 262 8.83 5.86 8.95
N LEU A 263 7.52 5.69 9.02
CA LEU A 263 6.80 4.45 8.79
C LEU A 263 5.83 4.63 7.62
N THR A 264 5.30 3.53 7.10
CA THR A 264 4.19 3.52 6.16
C THR A 264 3.00 2.81 6.80
N TYR A 265 1.81 3.36 6.63
CA TYR A 265 0.56 2.79 7.10
C TYR A 265 -0.39 2.67 5.90
N ILE A 266 -0.86 1.46 5.62
CA ILE A 266 -1.81 1.16 4.55
C ILE A 266 -3.13 0.82 5.21
N TYR A 267 -4.20 1.47 4.77
CA TYR A 267 -5.56 1.21 5.20
C TYR A 267 -6.44 0.85 4.01
N ASP A 268 -7.34 -0.11 4.21
CA ASP A 268 -8.20 -0.66 3.17
C ASP A 268 -7.39 -1.17 1.98
N MET A 269 -7.01 -2.46 2.04
CA MET A 269 -6.24 -3.13 0.99
C MET A 269 -6.98 -3.25 -0.36
N GLY A 270 -8.27 -2.87 -0.43
CA GLY A 270 -9.01 -2.74 -1.68
C GLY A 270 -8.81 -1.37 -2.34
N ALA A 271 -8.84 -0.30 -1.55
CA ALA A 271 -8.68 1.08 -2.02
C ALA A 271 -7.23 1.64 -1.91
N ASP A 272 -6.35 0.93 -1.21
CA ASP A 272 -4.91 1.18 -1.03
C ASP A 272 -4.55 2.56 -0.45
N TRP A 273 -5.26 2.98 0.61
CA TRP A 273 -5.00 4.27 1.28
C TRP A 273 -3.64 4.26 1.99
N THR A 274 -2.64 4.78 1.30
CA THR A 274 -1.26 4.81 1.78
C THR A 274 -0.95 6.10 2.53
N HIS A 275 -0.49 5.96 3.76
CA HIS A 275 -0.07 7.04 4.62
C HIS A 275 1.42 6.95 4.92
N LYS A 276 2.07 8.10 4.86
CA LYS A 276 3.45 8.27 5.32
C LYS A 276 3.46 8.91 6.70
N ILE A 277 3.93 8.17 7.70
CA ILE A 277 4.06 8.66 9.09
C ILE A 277 5.51 9.08 9.30
N LYS A 278 5.74 10.36 9.57
CA LYS A 278 7.06 10.93 9.87
C LYS A 278 7.16 11.21 11.37
N ILE A 279 8.22 10.74 12.01
CA ILE A 279 8.54 11.09 13.40
C ILE A 279 9.25 12.44 13.36
N GLU A 280 8.57 13.49 13.79
CA GLU A 280 9.12 14.86 13.76
C GLU A 280 9.90 15.18 15.03
N LYS A 281 9.43 14.71 16.20
CA LYS A 281 10.08 14.97 17.48
C LYS A 281 9.75 13.88 18.51
N ILE A 282 10.76 13.48 19.28
CA ILE A 282 10.61 12.66 20.49
C ILE A 282 10.55 13.63 21.68
N LEU A 283 9.53 13.49 22.54
CA LEU A 283 9.25 14.41 23.64
C LEU A 283 9.52 13.75 24.99
N THR A 284 10.20 14.47 25.89
CA THR A 284 10.44 14.01 27.27
C THR A 284 9.28 14.40 28.19
N LYS A 285 9.27 13.87 29.43
CA LYS A 285 8.24 14.18 30.44
C LYS A 285 8.15 15.67 30.79
N GLU A 286 9.25 16.41 30.63
CA GLU A 286 9.32 17.85 30.94
C GLU A 286 8.69 18.70 29.84
N GLU A 287 8.71 18.20 28.59
CA GLU A 287 8.18 18.91 27.43
C GLU A 287 6.68 18.74 27.24
N VAL A 288 6.07 17.72 27.86
CA VAL A 288 4.65 17.40 27.73
C VAL A 288 3.92 17.65 29.05
N LYS A 289 2.81 18.40 28.99
CA LYS A 289 1.97 18.63 30.16
C LYS A 289 1.12 17.39 30.43
N VAL A 290 1.30 16.79 31.61
CA VAL A 290 0.46 15.69 32.11
C VAL A 290 -0.99 16.16 32.28
N PRO A 291 -2.02 15.36 31.91
CA PRO A 291 -1.95 14.00 31.36
C PRO A 291 -1.53 13.92 29.88
N TYR A 292 -0.81 12.84 29.53
CA TYR A 292 -0.37 12.55 28.16
C TYR A 292 -1.53 11.91 27.38
N TYR A 293 -2.36 12.72 26.74
CA TYR A 293 -3.40 12.23 25.82
C TYR A 293 -3.05 12.58 24.37
N PRO A 294 -3.52 11.80 23.40
CA PRO A 294 -3.31 12.09 21.99
C PRO A 294 -4.01 13.38 21.58
N VAL A 295 -3.32 14.24 20.84
CA VAL A 295 -3.87 15.53 20.38
C VAL A 295 -3.38 15.87 18.99
N CYS A 296 -4.30 16.28 18.12
CA CYS A 296 -3.99 16.86 16.82
C CYS A 296 -3.68 18.35 16.97
N ILE A 297 -2.42 18.71 16.79
CA ILE A 297 -1.95 20.09 16.90
C ILE A 297 -2.08 20.86 15.59
N LYS A 298 -2.16 20.15 14.45
CA LYS A 298 -2.38 20.77 13.14
C LYS A 298 -2.94 19.77 12.13
N ALA A 299 -3.87 20.20 11.30
CA ALA A 299 -4.42 19.42 10.21
C ALA A 299 -4.62 20.28 8.96
N ILE A 300 -4.55 19.66 7.78
CA ILE A 300 -4.77 20.28 6.48
C ILE A 300 -5.47 19.28 5.57
N GLY A 301 -6.48 19.77 4.84
CA GLY A 301 -7.21 18.99 3.84
C GLY A 301 -8.27 18.10 4.48
N ASP A 302 -9.43 18.06 3.86
CA ASP A 302 -10.54 17.21 4.25
C ASP A 302 -10.27 15.79 3.77
N ALA A 303 -10.47 14.81 4.65
CA ALA A 303 -10.28 13.41 4.30
C ALA A 303 -11.49 12.92 3.47
N PRO A 304 -11.27 12.04 2.50
CA PRO A 304 -12.34 11.40 1.77
C PRO A 304 -13.11 10.43 2.67
N VAL A 305 -14.42 10.38 2.49
CA VAL A 305 -15.30 9.52 3.28
C VAL A 305 -15.13 8.07 2.85
N GLU A 306 -14.97 7.18 3.83
CA GLU A 306 -14.85 5.74 3.62
C GLU A 306 -16.09 5.16 2.91
N ASP A 307 -15.87 4.19 2.01
CA ASP A 307 -16.91 3.48 1.25
C ASP A 307 -17.82 4.35 0.35
N MET A 308 -17.46 5.61 0.09
CA MET A 308 -18.19 6.50 -0.80
C MET A 308 -17.54 6.56 -2.19
N PHE A 309 -18.37 6.46 -3.24
CA PHE A 309 -17.92 6.36 -4.65
C PHE A 309 -17.57 7.69 -5.31
N ASP A 310 -18.05 8.81 -4.77
CA ASP A 310 -17.72 10.17 -5.20
C ASP A 310 -16.69 10.71 -4.20
N ASP A 311 -15.73 11.56 -4.61
CA ASP A 311 -14.68 12.19 -3.77
C ASP A 311 -15.28 13.22 -2.78
N MET A 312 -16.29 12.75 -2.05
CA MET A 312 -17.00 13.43 -1.00
C MET A 312 -16.08 13.54 0.19
N ARG A 313 -16.01 14.76 0.72
CA ARG A 313 -15.18 15.10 1.86
C ARG A 313 -16.00 15.93 2.81
N GLU A 314 -15.92 15.60 4.08
CA GLU A 314 -16.54 16.39 5.14
C GLU A 314 -15.52 17.40 5.67
N PRO A 315 -15.92 18.66 5.93
CA PRO A 315 -15.01 19.65 6.47
C PRO A 315 -14.46 19.21 7.83
N LEU A 316 -13.14 19.11 7.93
CA LEU A 316 -12.52 18.70 9.18
C LEU A 316 -12.70 19.77 10.26
N ASP A 317 -13.23 19.36 11.42
CA ASP A 317 -13.19 20.14 12.66
C ASP A 317 -12.15 19.56 13.63
N ARG A 318 -11.05 20.31 13.84
CA ARG A 318 -9.96 19.88 14.71
C ARG A 318 -10.36 19.82 16.19
N ASP A 319 -11.31 20.64 16.62
CA ASP A 319 -11.72 20.66 18.01
C ASP A 319 -12.59 19.41 18.31
N ILE A 320 -13.49 19.04 17.38
CA ILE A 320 -14.24 17.77 17.44
C ILE A 320 -13.31 16.57 17.37
N LEU A 321 -12.33 16.56 16.45
CA LEU A 321 -11.34 15.49 16.35
C LEU A 321 -10.58 15.31 17.68
N ASN A 322 -10.18 16.40 18.34
CA ASN A 322 -9.49 16.32 19.63
C ASN A 322 -10.39 15.83 20.76
N GLU A 323 -11.69 16.15 20.74
CA GLU A 323 -12.67 15.56 21.67
C GLU A 323 -12.76 14.04 21.47
N GLN A 324 -12.85 13.57 20.22
CA GLN A 324 -12.89 12.13 19.91
C GLN A 324 -11.61 11.39 20.31
N LEU A 325 -10.43 12.00 20.08
CA LEU A 325 -9.15 11.43 20.53
C LEU A 325 -9.10 11.31 22.05
N ALA A 326 -9.60 12.29 22.79
CA ALA A 326 -9.65 12.26 24.24
C ALA A 326 -10.65 11.20 24.75
N ASP A 327 -11.83 11.11 24.14
CA ASP A 327 -12.85 10.13 24.53
C ASP A 327 -12.38 8.69 24.29
N TYR A 328 -11.77 8.41 23.14
CA TYR A 328 -11.13 7.12 22.87
C TYR A 328 -10.03 6.83 23.90
N TRP A 329 -9.23 7.83 24.27
CA TRP A 329 -8.14 7.63 25.22
C TRP A 329 -8.64 7.28 26.63
N ASP A 330 -9.75 7.89 27.06
CA ASP A 330 -10.32 7.66 28.39
C ASP A 330 -11.15 6.37 28.46
N THR A 331 -11.85 6.01 27.39
CA THR A 331 -12.80 4.88 27.37
C THR A 331 -12.22 3.61 26.74
N GLY A 332 -11.28 3.74 25.81
CA GLY A 332 -10.82 2.66 24.93
C GLY A 332 -11.83 2.25 23.86
N GLU A 333 -12.97 2.93 23.77
CA GLU A 333 -14.04 2.64 22.81
C GLU A 333 -13.84 3.47 21.53
N PHE A 334 -13.89 2.78 20.38
CA PHE A 334 -13.87 3.39 19.05
C PHE A 334 -15.32 3.44 18.54
N PHE A 335 -15.79 4.62 18.12
CA PHE A 335 -17.19 4.89 17.77
C PHE A 335 -17.48 4.81 16.29
#